data_AF-A0A3A0E489-F1
#
_entry.id   AF-A0A3A0E489-F1
#
_cell.length_a   1.000
_cell.length_b   1.000
_cell.length_c   1.000
_cell.angle_alpha   90.00
_cell.angle_beta   90.00
_cell.angle_gamma   90.00
#
_symmetry.space_group_name_H-M   'P 1'
#
loop_
_entity.id
_entity.type
_entity.pdbx_description
1 polymer ?
#
loop_
_entity_poly.entity_id
_entity_poly.type
_entity_poly.pdbx_seq_one_letter_code
_entity_poly.pdbx_strand_id
1 'polypeptide(L)'
;MQTRRTVWGSLGLGLSAAAWTLAVPSHAASAPPAGASAAAPSDAANQPAQKASMPDWKSVESAAKKYCRSLPNYRPGDVLSQGQIKPLLAQLAKLGWKVSDQQALLGQICPDDDFVVRQLRTKSGQKFMRSTGGSAEQYDYLRRLCATKGGDRQVADILKLPNGNEVLAALTESKAGKDISRRLADGPRTRDYDTPTGMLYTESQILARLKESHARDLRASSK
;
A
#
# COMPACT_ATOMS: atom_id res chain seq x y z
N MET A 1 5.74 -39.08 -45.54
CA MET A 1 5.95 -38.47 -46.87
C MET A 1 4.71 -37.70 -47.27
N GLN A 2 4.88 -36.67 -48.11
CA GLN A 2 3.90 -35.68 -48.60
C GLN A 2 3.63 -34.44 -47.72
N THR A 3 4.63 -33.56 -47.82
CA THR A 3 4.58 -32.09 -47.94
C THR A 3 3.28 -31.45 -48.45
N ARG A 4 2.88 -30.34 -47.81
CA ARG A 4 2.47 -29.10 -48.49
C ARG A 4 3.03 -27.87 -47.78
N ARG A 5 3.95 -27.20 -48.48
CA ARG A 5 4.35 -25.80 -48.33
C ARG A 5 3.31 -24.89 -49.02
N THR A 6 3.43 -23.57 -48.80
CA THR A 6 3.02 -22.41 -49.64
C THR A 6 2.09 -21.47 -48.87
N VAL A 7 2.20 -20.13 -48.80
CA VAL A 7 3.20 -19.09 -49.14
C VAL A 7 2.76 -17.80 -48.40
N TRP A 8 3.71 -16.87 -48.31
CA TRP A 8 3.70 -15.47 -47.85
C TRP A 8 2.43 -14.61 -47.90
N GLY A 9 2.38 -13.68 -46.94
CA GLY A 9 1.76 -12.36 -47.05
C GLY A 9 2.51 -11.35 -46.17
N SER A 10 3.54 -10.70 -46.72
CA SER A 10 4.09 -9.43 -46.23
C SER A 10 3.28 -8.28 -46.82
N LEU A 11 2.93 -7.26 -46.03
CA LEU A 11 2.96 -5.82 -46.36
C LEU A 11 2.05 -5.05 -45.40
N GLY A 12 2.58 -4.01 -44.76
CA GLY A 12 1.79 -3.09 -43.96
C GLY A 12 2.60 -2.19 -43.04
N LEU A 13 3.60 -1.50 -43.59
CA LEU A 13 4.19 -0.31 -42.97
C LEU A 13 3.09 0.75 -42.80
N GLY A 14 3.00 1.32 -41.60
CA GLY A 14 2.12 2.44 -41.28
C GLY A 14 2.59 3.14 -40.02
N LEU A 15 3.76 3.79 -40.09
CA LEU A 15 4.14 4.84 -39.15
C LEU A 15 3.14 6.00 -39.30
N SER A 16 2.52 6.40 -38.19
CA SER A 16 1.97 7.75 -38.05
C SER A 16 2.28 8.25 -36.64
N ALA A 17 3.36 9.02 -36.55
CA ALA A 17 3.70 9.82 -35.40
C ALA A 17 2.89 11.12 -35.46
N ALA A 18 1.87 11.25 -34.61
CA ALA A 18 1.18 12.52 -34.40
C ALA A 18 1.92 13.30 -33.30
N ALA A 19 2.86 14.15 -33.71
CA ALA A 19 3.46 15.17 -32.85
C ALA A 19 2.41 16.26 -32.58
N TRP A 20 2.02 16.41 -31.31
CA TRP A 20 1.20 17.53 -30.87
C TRP A 20 2.15 18.61 -30.35
N THR A 21 2.37 19.63 -31.17
CA THR A 21 3.12 20.84 -30.81
C THR A 21 2.28 21.74 -29.90
N LEU A 22 2.91 22.16 -28.80
CA LEU A 22 2.44 23.15 -27.83
C LEU A 22 2.22 24.52 -28.49
N ALA A 23 1.06 25.13 -28.28
CA ALA A 23 0.83 26.55 -28.51
C ALA A 23 0.71 27.26 -27.16
N VAL A 24 1.71 28.10 -26.85
CA VAL A 24 1.74 28.98 -25.69
C VAL A 24 1.26 30.36 -26.14
N PRO A 25 0.14 30.90 -25.64
CA PRO A 25 -0.17 32.31 -25.83
C PRO A 25 0.59 33.15 -24.79
N SER A 26 1.58 33.89 -25.28
CA SER A 26 2.22 35.01 -24.60
C SER A 26 1.23 36.19 -24.62
N HIS A 27 0.82 36.69 -23.46
CA HIS A 27 0.12 37.98 -23.35
C HIS A 27 0.96 38.92 -22.49
N ALA A 28 1.34 40.02 -23.14
CA ALA A 28 2.14 41.10 -22.60
C ALA A 28 1.36 41.97 -21.62
N ALA A 29 2.14 42.68 -20.83
CA ALA A 29 1.79 43.55 -19.73
C ALA A 29 0.78 44.66 -20.05
N SER A 30 -0.02 45.03 -19.05
CA SER A 30 -0.55 46.37 -18.86
C SER A 30 -0.76 46.63 -17.37
N ALA A 31 -0.16 47.71 -16.87
CA ALA A 31 -0.43 48.38 -15.61
C ALA A 31 -0.17 49.88 -15.84
N PRO A 32 -0.63 50.81 -14.99
CA PRO A 32 -1.83 50.89 -14.13
C PRO A 32 -2.65 52.17 -14.45
N PRO A 33 -3.62 52.59 -13.61
CA PRO A 33 -3.31 53.77 -12.79
C PRO A 33 -3.80 53.72 -11.35
N ALA A 34 -3.18 54.62 -10.58
CA ALA A 34 -3.30 54.83 -9.15
C ALA A 34 -4.71 55.25 -8.68
N GLY A 35 -5.09 54.69 -7.54
CA GLY A 35 -6.19 55.17 -6.70
C GLY A 35 -5.86 54.84 -5.25
N ALA A 36 -5.43 55.83 -4.48
CA ALA A 36 -5.19 55.75 -3.05
C ALA A 36 -6.54 55.78 -2.30
N SER A 37 -6.71 54.93 -1.30
CA SER A 37 -7.48 55.29 -0.11
C SER A 37 -7.04 54.46 1.09
N ALA A 38 -6.61 55.16 2.13
CA ALA A 38 -6.18 54.64 3.40
C ALA A 38 -7.40 54.31 4.28
N ALA A 39 -7.37 53.18 4.98
CA ALA A 39 -8.08 52.99 6.24
C ALA A 39 -7.52 51.80 7.05
N ALA A 40 -7.09 52.12 8.27
CA ALA A 40 -6.95 51.30 9.47
C ALA A 40 -5.85 50.21 9.55
N PRO A 41 -4.92 50.31 10.53
CA PRO A 41 -4.15 49.17 10.99
C PRO A 41 -5.08 48.29 11.83
N SER A 42 -5.56 47.19 11.27
CA SER A 42 -6.12 46.12 12.10
C SER A 42 -4.96 45.50 12.86
N ASP A 43 -4.93 45.73 14.18
CA ASP A 43 -4.25 44.93 15.17
C ASP A 43 -4.64 43.45 14.96
N ALA A 44 -3.94 42.79 14.04
CA ALA A 44 -3.96 41.35 13.90
C ALA A 44 -3.19 40.81 15.11
N ALA A 45 -3.98 40.63 16.17
CA ALA A 45 -3.69 39.87 17.36
C ALA A 45 -2.54 38.88 17.12
N ASN A 46 -1.45 39.15 17.81
CA ASN A 46 -0.43 38.19 18.17
C ASN A 46 -1.09 37.06 18.97
N GLN A 47 -1.81 36.16 18.29
CA GLN A 47 -2.22 34.89 18.86
C GLN A 47 -0.94 34.12 19.08
N PRO A 48 -0.57 33.78 20.33
CA PRO A 48 0.53 32.87 20.53
C PRO A 48 0.15 31.60 19.80
N ALA A 49 0.95 31.23 18.78
CA ALA A 49 0.81 29.97 18.08
C ALA A 49 0.82 28.88 19.15
N GLN A 50 -0.37 28.39 19.51
CA GLN A 50 -0.51 27.27 20.42
C GLN A 50 0.36 26.18 19.81
N LYS A 51 1.46 25.83 20.49
CA LYS A 51 2.23 24.64 20.12
C LYS A 51 1.19 23.53 19.99
N ALA A 52 0.97 23.07 18.76
CA ALA A 52 -0.02 22.05 18.49
C ALA A 52 0.31 20.88 19.41
N SER A 53 -0.51 20.70 20.45
CA SER A 53 -0.34 19.59 21.37
C SER A 53 -0.58 18.33 20.57
N MET A 54 0.25 17.32 20.80
CA MET A 54 0.13 16.09 20.04
C MET A 54 -1.28 15.49 20.29
N PRO A 55 -2.02 15.10 19.23
CA PRO A 55 -3.36 14.57 19.37
C PRO A 55 -3.37 13.32 20.24
N ASP A 56 -4.48 13.08 20.94
CA ASP A 56 -4.66 11.88 21.74
C ASP A 56 -4.78 10.63 20.84
N TRP A 57 -4.39 9.47 21.38
CA TRP A 57 -4.40 8.22 20.62
C TRP A 57 -5.79 7.87 20.08
N LYS A 58 -6.86 8.17 20.82
CA LYS A 58 -8.24 7.84 20.39
C LYS A 58 -8.65 8.67 19.17
N SER A 59 -8.26 9.94 19.09
CA SER A 59 -8.46 10.77 17.89
C SER A 59 -7.66 10.25 16.69
N VAL A 60 -6.39 9.90 16.90
CA VAL A 60 -5.53 9.31 15.86
C VAL A 60 -6.11 8.00 15.32
N GLU A 61 -6.47 7.09 16.21
CA GLU A 61 -7.06 5.80 15.87
C GLU A 61 -8.38 6.00 15.10
N SER A 62 -9.24 6.90 15.57
CA SER A 62 -10.52 7.19 14.91
C SER A 62 -10.33 7.76 13.50
N ALA A 63 -9.38 8.67 13.33
CA ALA A 63 -9.04 9.23 12.02
C ALA A 63 -8.51 8.15 11.06
N ALA A 64 -7.60 7.29 11.55
CA ALA A 64 -7.04 6.20 10.75
C ALA A 64 -8.09 5.17 10.32
N LYS A 65 -8.96 4.73 11.24
CA LYS A 65 -10.08 3.83 10.93
C LYS A 65 -11.04 4.46 9.91
N LYS A 66 -11.39 5.74 10.10
CA LYS A 66 -12.27 6.48 9.18
C LYS A 66 -11.65 6.57 7.79
N TYR A 67 -10.35 6.87 7.70
CA TYR A 67 -9.63 6.90 6.44
C TYR A 67 -9.66 5.54 5.74
N CYS A 68 -9.30 4.45 6.43
CA CYS A 68 -9.28 3.12 5.82
C CYS A 68 -10.65 2.75 5.26
N ARG A 69 -11.73 2.99 6.03
CA ARG A 69 -13.12 2.77 5.59
C ARG A 69 -13.56 3.62 4.40
N SER A 70 -12.91 4.75 4.13
CA SER A 70 -13.20 5.58 2.95
C SER A 70 -12.52 5.08 1.68
N LEU A 71 -11.59 4.12 1.77
CA LEU A 71 -10.92 3.57 0.61
C LEU A 71 -11.91 2.77 -0.26
N PRO A 72 -11.85 2.91 -1.60
CA PRO A 72 -12.76 2.22 -2.49
C PRO A 72 -12.58 0.70 -2.39
N ASN A 73 -13.70 -0.02 -2.22
CA ASN A 73 -13.78 -1.48 -2.12
C ASN A 73 -13.02 -2.11 -0.94
N TYR A 74 -12.54 -1.31 0.01
CA TYR A 74 -11.84 -1.81 1.20
C TYR A 74 -12.81 -2.39 2.24
N ARG A 75 -12.38 -3.46 2.92
CA ARG A 75 -13.00 -4.01 4.13
C ARG A 75 -11.96 -4.22 5.22
N PRO A 76 -12.35 -4.15 6.52
CA PRO A 76 -11.46 -4.50 7.61
C PRO A 76 -10.84 -5.88 7.40
N GLY A 77 -9.51 -5.96 7.48
CA GLY A 77 -8.76 -7.18 7.24
C GLY A 77 -8.19 -7.32 5.82
N ASP A 78 -8.65 -6.52 4.86
CA ASP A 78 -8.03 -6.49 3.53
C ASP A 78 -6.60 -5.93 3.59
N VAL A 79 -5.77 -6.33 2.63
CA VAL A 79 -4.38 -5.84 2.52
C VAL A 79 -4.34 -4.37 2.14
N LEU A 80 -3.51 -3.62 2.88
CA LEU A 80 -3.17 -2.22 2.64
C LEU A 80 -1.75 -2.11 2.10
N SER A 81 -1.56 -1.21 1.14
CA SER A 81 -0.27 -0.94 0.47
C SER A 81 0.28 0.43 0.84
N GLN A 82 1.54 0.69 0.49
CA GLN A 82 2.18 1.98 0.71
C GLN A 82 1.39 3.16 0.11
N GLY A 83 0.88 3.03 -1.11
CA GLY A 83 0.09 4.07 -1.77
C GLY A 83 -1.21 4.41 -1.04
N GLN A 84 -1.79 3.45 -0.32
CA GLN A 84 -2.95 3.69 0.53
C GLN A 84 -2.56 4.28 1.90
N ILE A 85 -1.36 4.03 2.41
CA ILE A 85 -0.97 4.50 3.75
C ILE A 85 -0.30 5.87 3.73
N LYS A 86 0.37 6.25 2.63
CA LYS A 86 0.98 7.58 2.49
C LYS A 86 -0.04 8.73 2.70
N PRO A 87 -1.26 8.72 2.12
CA PRO A 87 -2.23 9.78 2.36
C PRO A 87 -2.78 9.78 3.79
N LEU A 88 -2.89 8.61 4.44
CA LEU A 88 -3.23 8.53 5.86
C LEU A 88 -2.20 9.30 6.71
N LEU A 89 -0.90 9.06 6.50
CA LEU A 89 0.16 9.76 7.24
C LEU A 89 0.12 11.28 7.01
N ALA A 90 -0.19 11.71 5.79
CA ALA A 90 -0.40 13.13 5.50
C ALA A 90 -1.63 13.70 6.23
N GLN A 91 -2.70 12.92 6.42
CA GLN A 91 -3.86 13.33 7.23
C GLN A 91 -3.52 13.43 8.72
N LEU A 92 -2.74 12.49 9.26
CA LEU A 92 -2.28 12.55 10.64
C LEU A 92 -1.40 13.79 10.89
N ALA A 93 -0.55 14.15 9.92
CA ALA A 93 0.23 15.39 10.00
C ALA A 93 -0.66 16.64 10.08
N LYS A 94 -1.77 16.67 9.31
CA LYS A 94 -2.77 17.76 9.39
C LYS A 94 -3.54 17.79 10.72
N LEU A 95 -3.63 16.65 11.41
CA LEU A 95 -4.18 16.54 12.76
C LEU A 95 -3.17 16.93 13.86
N GLY A 96 -1.98 17.42 13.49
CA GLY A 96 -0.96 17.86 14.44
C GLY A 96 0.01 16.77 14.85
N TRP A 97 0.00 15.58 14.22
CA TRP A 97 0.98 14.53 14.48
C TRP A 97 1.74 14.11 13.22
N LYS A 98 2.99 14.55 13.11
CA LYS A 98 3.94 14.05 12.12
C LYS A 98 4.66 12.84 12.70
N VAL A 99 4.32 11.64 12.21
CA VAL A 99 4.93 10.37 12.63
C VAL A 99 6.44 10.42 12.39
N SER A 100 7.23 10.43 13.47
CA SER A 100 8.68 10.64 13.39
C SER A 100 9.42 9.55 12.60
N ASP A 101 8.95 8.30 12.72
CA ASP A 101 9.51 7.11 12.08
C ASP A 101 8.71 6.65 10.85
N GLN A 102 8.03 7.58 10.17
CA GLN A 102 7.21 7.33 8.98
C GLN A 102 7.93 6.45 7.93
N GLN A 103 9.22 6.70 7.67
CA GLN A 103 9.96 5.93 6.66
C GLN A 103 10.15 4.48 7.07
N ALA A 104 10.41 4.22 8.36
CA ALA A 104 10.51 2.85 8.89
C ALA A 104 9.16 2.14 8.83
N LEU A 105 8.07 2.83 9.20
CA LEU A 105 6.71 2.29 9.10
C LEU A 105 6.35 1.91 7.65
N LEU A 106 6.62 2.81 6.68
CA LEU A 106 6.34 2.53 5.27
C LEU A 106 7.21 1.39 4.72
N GLY A 107 8.45 1.25 5.20
CA GLY A 107 9.33 0.14 4.86
C GLY A 107 8.80 -1.23 5.28
N GLN A 108 7.88 -1.28 6.25
CA GLN A 108 7.19 -2.50 6.69
C GLN A 108 5.89 -2.76 5.92
N ILE A 109 5.52 -1.94 4.93
CA ILE A 109 4.26 -2.09 4.19
C ILE A 109 4.57 -2.43 2.73
N CYS A 110 3.80 -3.36 2.15
CA CYS A 110 4.02 -3.79 0.77
C CYS A 110 3.82 -2.62 -0.23
N PRO A 111 4.70 -2.47 -1.23
CA PRO A 111 4.50 -1.48 -2.28
C PRO A 111 3.31 -1.86 -3.18
N ASP A 112 2.79 -0.90 -3.95
CA ASP A 112 1.60 -1.08 -4.78
C ASP A 112 1.77 -2.08 -5.94
N ASP A 113 3.00 -2.23 -6.42
CA ASP A 113 3.39 -3.11 -7.53
C ASP A 113 3.79 -4.52 -7.07
N ASP A 114 3.84 -4.76 -5.75
CA ASP A 114 4.09 -6.06 -5.16
C ASP A 114 3.15 -7.12 -5.76
N PHE A 115 3.70 -8.28 -6.11
CA PHE A 115 2.94 -9.33 -6.78
C PHE A 115 1.73 -9.77 -5.95
N VAL A 116 1.91 -10.01 -4.64
CA VAL A 116 0.83 -10.47 -3.75
C VAL A 116 -0.24 -9.40 -3.63
N VAL A 117 0.15 -8.13 -3.47
CA VAL A 117 -0.80 -7.00 -3.43
C VAL A 117 -1.62 -6.93 -4.72
N ARG A 118 -0.99 -7.04 -5.89
CA ARG A 118 -1.69 -7.02 -7.18
C ARG A 118 -2.65 -8.20 -7.32
N GLN A 119 -2.27 -9.41 -6.92
CA GLN A 119 -3.16 -10.57 -6.99
C GLN A 119 -4.34 -10.44 -6.03
N LEU A 120 -4.11 -9.97 -4.80
CA LEU A 120 -5.16 -9.77 -3.80
C LEU A 120 -6.16 -8.67 -4.19
N ARG A 121 -5.74 -7.69 -5.01
CA ARG A 121 -6.63 -6.65 -5.55
C ARG A 121 -7.58 -7.13 -6.66
N THR A 122 -7.37 -8.32 -7.22
CA THR A 122 -8.29 -8.92 -8.21
C THR A 122 -9.62 -9.34 -7.57
N LYS A 123 -10.66 -9.60 -8.37
CA LYS A 123 -11.94 -10.10 -7.83
C LYS A 123 -11.79 -11.40 -7.04
N SER A 124 -10.98 -12.33 -7.53
CA SER A 124 -10.71 -13.59 -6.84
C SER A 124 -9.87 -13.37 -5.57
N GLY A 125 -8.86 -12.50 -5.64
CA GLY A 125 -8.08 -12.08 -4.47
C GLY A 125 -8.93 -11.44 -3.38
N GLN A 126 -9.85 -10.56 -3.74
CA GLN A 126 -10.80 -9.95 -2.79
C GLN A 126 -11.75 -10.98 -2.18
N LYS A 127 -12.22 -11.95 -2.97
CA LYS A 127 -13.03 -13.06 -2.43
C LYS A 127 -12.22 -13.88 -1.43
N PHE A 128 -10.96 -14.17 -1.76
CA PHE A 128 -10.03 -14.85 -0.87
C PHE A 128 -9.83 -14.05 0.44
N MET A 129 -9.47 -12.76 0.39
CA MET A 129 -9.29 -11.95 1.61
C MET A 129 -10.53 -11.95 2.52
N ARG A 130 -11.73 -11.98 1.92
CA ARG A 130 -13.00 -12.06 2.66
C ARG A 130 -13.23 -13.42 3.30
N SER A 131 -12.78 -14.52 2.68
CA SER A 131 -12.91 -15.86 3.26
C SER A 131 -11.86 -16.15 4.34
N THR A 132 -10.74 -15.44 4.34
CA THR A 132 -9.69 -15.59 5.36
C THR A 132 -9.94 -14.81 6.65
N GLY A 133 -10.95 -13.93 6.67
CA GLY A 133 -11.22 -13.06 7.81
C GLY A 133 -10.12 -12.03 8.08
N GLY A 134 -9.25 -11.75 7.10
CA GLY A 134 -8.15 -10.81 7.26
C GLY A 134 -6.94 -11.33 8.05
N SER A 135 -6.67 -12.64 8.02
CA SER A 135 -5.49 -13.21 8.67
C SER A 135 -4.20 -12.71 8.02
N ALA A 136 -3.43 -11.91 8.78
CA ALA A 136 -2.12 -11.40 8.34
C ALA A 136 -1.10 -12.53 8.08
N GLU A 137 -1.17 -13.61 8.85
CA GLU A 137 -0.29 -14.77 8.71
C GLU A 137 -0.45 -15.45 7.35
N GLN A 138 -1.67 -15.45 6.81
CA GLN A 138 -1.94 -16.02 5.49
C GLN A 138 -1.36 -15.15 4.38
N TYR A 139 -1.43 -13.82 4.49
CA TYR A 139 -0.79 -12.92 3.52
C TYR A 139 0.73 -13.01 3.57
N ASP A 140 1.28 -13.15 4.78
CA ASP A 140 2.69 -13.39 5.02
C ASP A 140 3.16 -14.69 4.37
N TYR A 141 2.40 -15.77 4.53
CA TYR A 141 2.68 -17.03 3.86
C TYR A 141 2.63 -16.91 2.33
N LEU A 142 1.62 -16.23 1.76
CA LEU A 142 1.56 -16.01 0.30
C LEU A 142 2.81 -15.29 -0.21
N ARG A 143 3.31 -14.30 0.53
CA ARG A 143 4.54 -13.58 0.19
C ARG A 143 5.76 -14.48 0.21
N ARG A 144 5.90 -15.35 1.22
CA ARG A 144 6.99 -16.33 1.28
C ARG A 144 6.88 -17.37 0.17
N LEU A 145 5.65 -17.80 -0.14
CA LEU A 145 5.40 -18.71 -1.24
C LEU A 145 5.92 -18.14 -2.57
N CYS A 146 5.65 -16.86 -2.86
CA CYS A 146 6.17 -16.16 -4.04
C CYS A 146 7.70 -16.16 -4.15
N ALA A 147 8.44 -16.23 -3.04
CA ALA A 147 9.90 -16.30 -3.07
C ALA A 147 10.44 -17.66 -3.57
N THR A 148 9.59 -18.69 -3.64
CA THR A 148 9.97 -20.02 -4.12
C THR A 148 9.89 -20.12 -5.65
N LYS A 149 10.61 -21.10 -6.23
CA LYS A 149 10.55 -21.35 -7.68
C LYS A 149 9.14 -21.77 -8.09
N GLY A 150 8.46 -20.92 -8.87
CA GLY A 150 7.09 -21.16 -9.31
C GLY A 150 6.01 -20.73 -8.31
N GLY A 151 6.41 -20.10 -7.19
CA GLY A 151 5.52 -19.63 -6.14
C GLY A 151 4.42 -18.69 -6.63
N ASP A 152 4.75 -17.76 -7.53
CA ASP A 152 3.78 -16.82 -8.11
C ASP A 152 2.61 -17.53 -8.79
N ARG A 153 2.90 -18.62 -9.52
CA ARG A 153 1.87 -19.43 -10.17
C ARG A 153 1.00 -20.13 -9.14
N GLN A 154 1.62 -20.71 -8.12
CA GLN A 154 0.89 -21.38 -7.03
C GLN A 154 -0.03 -20.39 -6.29
N VAL A 155 0.45 -19.19 -5.97
CA VAL A 155 -0.36 -18.13 -5.37
C VAL A 155 -1.52 -17.75 -6.28
N ALA A 156 -1.27 -17.52 -7.58
CA ALA A 156 -2.32 -17.19 -8.53
C ALA A 156 -3.38 -18.30 -8.67
N ASP A 157 -2.98 -19.56 -8.56
CA ASP A 157 -3.88 -20.72 -8.63
C ASP A 157 -4.69 -20.84 -7.33
N ILE A 158 -4.05 -20.75 -6.15
CA ILE A 158 -4.71 -20.78 -4.84
C ILE A 158 -5.79 -19.71 -4.72
N LEU A 159 -5.49 -18.47 -5.12
CA LEU A 159 -6.44 -17.34 -5.02
C LEU A 159 -7.67 -17.51 -5.92
N LYS A 160 -7.62 -18.37 -6.95
CA LYS A 160 -8.75 -18.67 -7.83
C LYS A 160 -9.61 -19.83 -7.33
N LEU A 161 -9.10 -20.65 -6.42
CA LEU A 161 -9.84 -21.78 -5.88
C LEU A 161 -11.03 -21.31 -5.02
N PRO A 162 -12.22 -21.92 -5.15
CA PRO A 162 -13.37 -21.59 -4.31
C PRO A 162 -13.08 -21.68 -2.80
N ASN A 163 -12.23 -22.62 -2.41
CA ASN A 163 -11.79 -22.90 -1.04
C ASN A 163 -10.28 -22.64 -0.84
N GLY A 164 -9.72 -21.67 -1.57
CA GLY A 164 -8.28 -21.37 -1.51
C GLY A 164 -7.76 -21.07 -0.10
N ASN A 165 -8.57 -20.48 0.77
CA ASN A 165 -8.24 -20.22 2.17
C ASN A 165 -8.04 -21.51 2.99
N GLU A 166 -8.86 -22.54 2.74
CA GLU A 166 -8.73 -23.84 3.40
C GLU A 166 -7.50 -24.58 2.89
N VAL A 167 -7.23 -24.51 1.58
CA VAL A 167 -6.01 -25.06 0.99
C VAL A 167 -4.78 -24.40 1.61
N LEU A 168 -4.80 -23.07 1.76
CA LEU A 168 -3.70 -22.35 2.39
C LEU A 168 -3.55 -22.74 3.86
N ALA A 169 -4.64 -22.78 4.62
CA ALA A 169 -4.62 -23.19 6.03
C ALA A 169 -4.07 -24.62 6.19
N ALA A 170 -4.47 -25.55 5.32
CA ALA A 170 -3.93 -26.91 5.33
C ALA A 170 -2.42 -26.92 5.04
N LEU A 171 -1.92 -26.09 4.12
CA LEU A 171 -0.49 -25.97 3.84
C LEU A 171 0.30 -25.32 4.97
N THR A 172 -0.31 -24.45 5.78
CA THR A 172 0.37 -23.75 6.88
C THR A 172 0.28 -24.51 8.20
N GLU A 173 -0.83 -25.17 8.48
CA GLU A 173 -1.15 -25.70 9.81
C GLU A 173 -0.88 -27.20 9.92
N SER A 174 -1.01 -27.95 8.81
CA SER A 174 -0.82 -29.40 8.83
C SER A 174 0.63 -29.79 9.10
N LYS A 175 0.83 -30.98 9.67
CA LYS A 175 2.16 -31.55 9.88
C LYS A 175 2.95 -31.64 8.57
N ALA A 176 2.31 -32.11 7.50
CA ALA A 176 2.93 -32.20 6.18
C ALA A 176 3.33 -30.82 5.63
N GLY A 177 2.47 -29.81 5.81
CA GLY A 177 2.76 -28.43 5.45
C GLY A 177 3.98 -27.86 6.18
N LYS A 178 4.03 -28.05 7.50
CA LYS A 178 5.18 -27.66 8.34
C LYS A 178 6.48 -28.38 7.95
N ASP A 179 6.39 -29.66 7.61
CA ASP A 179 7.54 -30.44 7.14
C ASP A 179 8.03 -29.92 5.76
N ILE A 180 7.13 -29.52 4.86
CA ILE A 180 7.48 -28.87 3.59
C ILE A 180 8.16 -27.52 3.86
N SER A 181 7.58 -26.66 4.70
CA SER A 181 8.17 -25.36 5.05
C SER A 181 9.58 -25.50 5.62
N ARG A 182 9.80 -26.49 6.51
CA ARG A 182 11.13 -26.75 7.08
C ARG A 182 12.13 -27.21 6.03
N ARG A 183 11.75 -28.10 5.12
CA ARG A 183 12.64 -28.54 4.02
C ARG A 183 12.95 -27.41 3.05
N LEU A 184 12.00 -26.51 2.81
CA LEU A 184 12.24 -25.30 2.01
C LEU A 184 13.23 -24.37 2.73
N ALA A 185 13.16 -24.26 4.06
CA ALA A 185 14.13 -23.49 4.85
C ALA A 185 15.59 -23.99 4.74
N ASP A 186 15.83 -25.22 4.25
CA ASP A 186 17.20 -25.71 4.01
C ASP A 186 17.76 -25.28 2.63
N GLY A 187 16.92 -24.71 1.77
CA GLY A 187 17.31 -24.31 0.41
C GLY A 187 18.10 -23.00 0.37
N PRO A 188 19.10 -22.84 -0.53
CA PRO A 188 19.95 -21.65 -0.59
C PRO A 188 19.20 -20.36 -0.94
N ARG A 189 18.01 -20.46 -1.54
CA ARG A 189 17.14 -19.32 -1.91
C ARG A 189 15.91 -19.16 -1.02
N THR A 190 15.69 -20.10 -0.10
CA THR A 190 14.48 -20.23 0.71
C THR A 190 14.81 -20.36 2.19
N ARG A 191 16.04 -19.99 2.59
CA ARG A 191 16.56 -20.18 3.95
C ARG A 191 15.66 -19.61 5.04
N ASP A 192 14.98 -18.52 4.74
CA ASP A 192 14.09 -17.81 5.66
C ASP A 192 12.60 -18.09 5.38
N TYR A 193 12.27 -19.18 4.68
CA TYR A 193 10.90 -19.50 4.27
C TYR A 193 9.93 -19.69 5.45
N ASP A 194 10.44 -20.12 6.62
CA ASP A 194 9.64 -20.29 7.83
C ASP A 194 9.67 -19.06 8.75
N THR A 195 10.36 -17.99 8.34
CA THR A 195 10.47 -16.76 9.13
C THR A 195 9.40 -15.76 8.71
N PRO A 196 8.68 -15.10 9.64
CA PRO A 196 7.79 -14.00 9.31
C PRO A 196 8.50 -12.91 8.52
N THR A 197 7.85 -12.34 7.50
CA THR A 197 8.51 -11.33 6.64
C THR A 197 8.68 -9.98 7.33
N GLY A 198 8.07 -9.79 8.51
CA GLY A 198 8.06 -8.53 9.24
C GLY A 198 7.18 -7.45 8.62
N MET A 199 6.41 -7.80 7.58
CA MET A 199 5.51 -6.89 6.89
C MET A 199 4.19 -6.71 7.65
N LEU A 200 3.61 -5.53 7.50
CA LEU A 200 2.30 -5.13 8.01
C LEU A 200 1.33 -5.12 6.84
N TYR A 201 0.31 -5.96 6.93
CA TYR A 201 -0.66 -6.20 5.86
C TYR A 201 -1.99 -5.49 6.12
N THR A 202 -2.48 -5.55 7.36
CA THR A 202 -3.85 -5.16 7.68
C THR A 202 -3.92 -3.86 8.48
N GLU A 203 -5.11 -3.26 8.51
CA GLU A 203 -5.40 -2.08 9.34
C GLU A 203 -5.05 -2.30 10.81
N SER A 204 -5.33 -3.47 11.38
CA SER A 204 -5.04 -3.74 12.79
C SER A 204 -3.53 -3.74 13.07
N GLN A 205 -2.72 -4.32 12.19
CA GLN A 205 -1.25 -4.31 12.30
C GLN A 205 -0.69 -2.88 12.16
N ILE A 206 -1.22 -2.11 11.20
CA ILE A 206 -0.79 -0.73 10.98
C ILE A 206 -1.19 0.16 12.17
N LEU A 207 -2.39 0.00 12.73
CA LEU A 207 -2.82 0.72 13.93
C LEU A 207 -1.97 0.37 15.14
N ALA A 208 -1.64 -0.91 15.36
CA ALA A 208 -0.75 -1.32 16.43
C ALA A 208 0.63 -0.64 16.29
N ARG A 209 1.19 -0.66 15.09
CA ARG A 209 2.49 -0.02 14.79
C ARG A 209 2.45 1.51 14.96
N LEU A 210 1.35 2.16 14.55
CA LEU A 210 1.14 3.59 14.77
C LEU A 210 1.04 3.93 16.27
N LYS A 211 0.41 3.07 17.07
CA LYS A 211 0.32 3.26 18.53
C LYS A 211 1.69 3.27 19.18
N GLU A 212 2.59 2.40 18.74
CA GLU A 212 3.97 2.37 19.20
C GLU A 212 4.72 3.65 18.83
N SER A 213 4.57 4.14 17.58
CA SER A 213 5.14 5.42 17.16
C SER A 213 4.60 6.58 18.00
N HIS A 214 3.29 6.61 18.23
CA HIS A 214 2.63 7.66 19.01
C HIS A 214 3.15 7.70 20.45
N ALA A 215 3.22 6.54 21.11
CA ALA A 215 3.75 6.44 22.46
C ALA A 215 5.22 6.86 22.56
N ARG A 216 6.03 6.54 21.54
CA ARG A 216 7.44 6.95 21.45
C ARG A 216 7.57 8.46 21.30
N ASP A 217 6.81 9.05 20.38
CA ASP A 217 6.81 10.50 20.11
C ASP A 217 6.31 11.29 21.33
N LEU A 218 5.34 10.74 22.08
CA LEU A 218 4.82 11.36 23.29
C LEU A 218 5.89 11.45 24.38
N ARG A 219 6.63 10.35 24.59
CA ARG A 219 7.76 10.30 25.54
C ARG A 219 8.89 11.23 25.11
N ALA A 220 9.16 11.34 23.81
CA ALA A 220 10.17 12.25 23.29
C ALA A 220 9.78 13.73 23.46
N SER A 221 8.48 14.04 23.38
CA SER A 221 7.96 15.40 23.52
C SER A 221 7.83 15.87 24.98
N SER A 222 7.90 14.96 25.95
CA SER A 222 7.86 15.26 27.38
C SER A 222 9.24 15.44 28.03
N LYS A 223 10.33 15.28 27.25
CA LYS A 223 11.71 15.54 27.66
C LYS A 223 12.14 16.91 27.18
#